data_AF-A0A1B6HDW8-F1
#
_entry.id   AF-A0A1B6HDW8-F1
#
_cell.length_a   1.000
_cell.length_b   1.000
_cell.length_c   1.000
_cell.angle_alpha   90.00
_cell.angle_beta   90.00
_cell.angle_gamma   90.00
#
_symmetry.space_group_name_H-M   'P 1'
#
loop_
_entity.id
_entity.type
_entity.pdbx_description
1 polymer ?
#
loop_
_entity_poly.entity_id
_entity_poly.type
_entity_poly.pdbx_seq_one_letter_code
_entity_poly.pdbx_strand_id
1 'polypeptide(L)'
;DSIKASSSTSNSILVTVEEINERSRRSRNIIAYSVPESKSAHTNNRISHDSDLAAAIIEYCQTDRSKCLKTVRLGKVKPGVIRPLQIQMESETDVINILKHYSNESFTFQNPTLADVKLSRDRTVRERELLVELRQE
;
A
#
# COMPACT_ATOMS: atom_id res chain seq x y z
N ASP A 1 -16.26 -39.38 -23.53
CA ASP A 1 -16.06 -37.93 -23.28
C ASP A 1 -16.19 -37.54 -21.80
N SER A 2 -15.18 -37.81 -20.95
CA SER A 2 -15.30 -37.49 -19.51
C SER A 2 -14.05 -36.90 -18.84
N ILE A 3 -13.06 -36.42 -19.60
CA ILE A 3 -11.76 -35.96 -19.03
C ILE A 3 -11.65 -34.42 -18.92
N LYS A 4 -12.58 -33.63 -19.48
CA LYS A 4 -12.46 -32.15 -19.50
C LYS A 4 -12.89 -31.41 -18.22
N ALA A 5 -13.70 -32.02 -17.34
CA ALA A 5 -14.22 -31.33 -16.16
C ALA A 5 -13.18 -31.17 -15.03
N SER A 6 -12.29 -32.17 -14.84
CA SER A 6 -11.36 -32.21 -13.71
C SER A 6 -10.21 -31.20 -13.82
N SER A 7 -9.75 -30.85 -15.03
CA SER A 7 -8.66 -29.88 -15.19
C SER A 7 -9.11 -28.44 -14.95
N SER A 8 -10.37 -28.11 -15.26
CA SER A 8 -10.93 -26.77 -15.09
C SER A 8 -11.11 -26.39 -13.61
N THR A 9 -11.58 -27.34 -12.79
CA THR A 9 -11.78 -27.15 -11.34
C THR A 9 -10.45 -27.02 -10.61
N SER A 10 -9.45 -27.86 -10.95
CA SER A 10 -8.12 -27.79 -10.34
C SER A 10 -7.43 -26.45 -10.62
N ASN A 11 -7.54 -25.93 -11.85
CA ASN A 11 -7.01 -24.62 -12.19
C ASN A 11 -7.72 -23.49 -11.41
N SER A 12 -9.04 -23.59 -11.23
CA SER A 12 -9.82 -22.62 -10.44
C SER A 12 -9.41 -22.60 -8.96
N ILE A 13 -9.15 -23.78 -8.38
CA ILE A 13 -8.69 -23.91 -6.99
C ILE A 13 -7.30 -23.28 -6.85
N LEU A 14 -6.36 -23.56 -7.76
CA LEU A 14 -5.01 -22.99 -7.71
C LEU A 14 -5.03 -21.46 -7.77
N VAL A 15 -5.78 -20.89 -8.71
CA VAL A 15 -5.94 -19.42 -8.82
C VAL A 15 -6.52 -18.82 -7.54
N THR A 16 -7.45 -19.53 -6.88
CA THR A 16 -8.05 -19.07 -5.61
C THR A 16 -7.03 -19.11 -4.46
N VAL A 17 -6.23 -20.17 -4.36
CA VAL A 17 -5.20 -20.31 -3.32
C VAL A 17 -4.09 -19.27 -3.51
N GLU A 18 -3.66 -19.03 -4.75
CA GLU A 18 -2.68 -17.99 -5.08
C GLU A 18 -3.17 -16.60 -4.68
N GLU A 19 -4.43 -16.27 -5.00
CA GLU A 19 -5.05 -15.01 -4.61
C GLU A 19 -5.13 -14.83 -3.08
N ILE A 20 -5.51 -15.88 -2.35
CA ILE A 20 -5.57 -15.84 -0.87
C ILE A 20 -4.18 -15.59 -0.29
N ASN A 21 -3.16 -16.27 -0.81
CA ASN A 21 -1.78 -16.12 -0.37
C ASN A 21 -1.24 -14.71 -0.69
N GLU A 22 -1.53 -14.20 -1.89
CA GLU A 22 -1.12 -12.86 -2.28
C GLU A 22 -1.78 -11.79 -1.40
N ARG A 23 -3.09 -11.92 -1.15
CA ARG A 23 -3.84 -11.02 -0.29
C ARG A 23 -3.31 -11.02 1.14
N SER A 24 -3.02 -12.20 1.70
CA SER A 24 -2.42 -12.33 3.03
C SER A 24 -1.04 -11.67 3.09
N ARG A 25 -0.22 -11.83 2.05
CA ARG A 25 1.09 -11.17 1.97
C ARG A 25 0.98 -9.64 1.92
N ARG A 26 -0.01 -9.12 1.18
CA ARG A 26 -0.24 -7.67 0.99
C ARG A 26 -1.01 -7.02 2.13
N SER A 27 -1.68 -7.79 2.99
CA SER A 27 -2.55 -7.23 4.04
C SER A 27 -1.80 -6.39 5.09
N ARG A 28 -0.48 -6.56 5.16
CA ARG A 28 0.44 -5.79 6.02
C ARG A 28 1.03 -4.55 5.34
N ASN A 29 0.59 -4.22 4.13
CA ASN A 29 1.10 -3.08 3.38
C ASN A 29 0.06 -1.95 3.28
N ILE A 30 0.55 -0.72 3.40
CA ILE A 30 -0.17 0.52 3.10
C ILE A 30 0.48 1.14 1.87
N ILE A 31 -0.35 1.65 0.95
CA ILE A 31 0.10 2.46 -0.17
C ILE A 31 -0.24 3.92 0.12
N ALA A 32 0.78 4.75 0.25
CA ALA A 32 0.66 6.19 0.37
C ALA A 32 0.92 6.86 -0.99
N TYR A 33 -0.07 7.61 -1.48
CA TYR A 33 0.00 8.36 -2.73
C TYR A 33 0.38 9.81 -2.46
N SER A 34 0.94 10.48 -3.48
CA SER A 34 1.33 11.90 -3.43
C SER A 34 2.31 12.27 -2.31
N VAL A 35 3.06 11.30 -1.79
CA VAL A 35 4.14 11.55 -0.82
C VAL A 35 5.34 12.17 -1.56
N PRO A 36 5.82 13.37 -1.20
CA PRO A 36 6.94 14.01 -1.88
C PRO A 36 8.17 13.10 -1.99
N GLU A 37 8.86 13.09 -3.13
CA GLU A 37 10.11 12.34 -3.32
C GLU A 37 11.33 13.25 -3.14
N SER A 38 12.34 12.74 -2.43
CA SER A 38 13.63 13.44 -2.30
C SER A 38 14.35 13.51 -3.64
N LYS A 39 14.86 14.70 -3.98
CA LYS A 39 15.71 14.95 -5.16
C LYS A 39 17.19 14.68 -4.92
N SER A 40 17.57 14.14 -3.76
CA SER A 40 18.97 13.90 -3.43
C SER A 40 19.61 12.88 -4.39
N ALA A 41 20.85 13.16 -4.82
CA ALA A 41 21.64 12.21 -5.60
C ALA A 41 22.04 10.96 -4.79
N HIS A 42 22.02 11.04 -3.46
CA HIS A 42 22.49 9.98 -2.57
C HIS A 42 21.35 9.06 -2.14
N THR A 43 21.54 7.75 -2.30
CA THR A 43 20.53 6.73 -1.95
C THR A 43 20.14 6.78 -0.48
N ASN A 44 21.10 6.90 0.44
CA ASN A 44 20.80 6.92 1.88
C ASN A 44 19.91 8.09 2.28
N ASN A 45 20.12 9.26 1.69
CA ASN A 45 19.29 10.45 1.96
C ASN A 45 17.86 10.25 1.46
N ARG A 46 17.68 9.57 0.32
CA ARG A 46 16.34 9.25 -0.21
C ARG A 46 15.62 8.23 0.69
N ILE A 47 16.34 7.22 1.16
CA ILE A 47 15.80 6.21 2.09
C ILE A 47 15.40 6.86 3.40
N SER A 48 16.27 7.68 4.02
CA SER A 48 15.95 8.37 5.27
C SER A 48 14.72 9.25 5.11
N HIS A 49 14.68 10.07 4.05
CA HIS A 49 13.54 10.93 3.76
C HIS A 49 12.22 10.15 3.64
N ASP A 50 12.22 9.05 2.90
CA ASP A 50 11.03 8.21 2.76
C ASP A 50 10.62 7.53 4.08
N SER A 51 11.60 7.10 4.89
CA SER A 51 11.35 6.55 6.23
C SER A 51 10.79 7.59 7.19
N ASP A 52 11.30 8.83 7.17
CA ASP A 52 10.85 9.93 8.02
C ASP A 52 9.40 10.31 7.68
N LEU A 53 9.05 10.35 6.38
CA LEU A 53 7.68 10.59 5.93
C LEU A 53 6.73 9.45 6.32
N ALA A 54 7.18 8.20 6.21
CA ALA A 54 6.40 7.06 6.70
C ALA A 54 6.18 7.15 8.21
N ALA A 55 7.21 7.50 8.98
CA ALA A 55 7.12 7.66 10.43
C ALA A 55 6.11 8.74 10.82
N ALA A 56 6.14 9.91 10.15
CA ALA A 56 5.19 10.99 10.40
C ALA A 56 3.72 10.54 10.19
N ILE A 57 3.45 9.75 9.14
CA ILE A 57 2.11 9.19 8.88
C ILE A 57 1.71 8.20 9.99
N ILE A 58 2.62 7.31 10.40
CA ILE A 58 2.36 6.27 11.40
C ILE A 58 2.13 6.89 12.78
N GLU A 59 2.99 7.82 13.19
CA GLU A 59 2.91 8.51 14.48
C GLU A 59 1.64 9.37 14.58
N TYR A 60 1.25 10.04 13.49
CA TYR A 60 -0.03 10.75 13.40
C TYR A 60 -1.23 9.83 13.70
N CYS A 61 -1.19 8.59 13.19
CA CYS A 61 -2.24 7.60 13.41
C CYS A 61 -2.11 6.86 14.75
N GLN A 62 -1.31 7.39 15.70
CA GLN A 62 -1.10 6.84 17.04
C GLN A 62 -0.64 5.37 17.03
N THR A 63 0.08 4.97 15.98
CA THR A 63 0.65 3.64 15.85
C THR A 63 2.16 3.70 16.11
N ASP A 64 2.72 2.64 16.68
CA ASP A 64 4.16 2.59 16.96
C ASP A 64 4.95 2.46 15.65
N ARG A 65 5.81 3.45 15.38
CA ARG A 65 6.69 3.47 14.21
C ARG A 65 7.68 2.31 14.18
N SER A 66 8.04 1.73 15.34
CA SER A 66 8.98 0.61 15.42
C SER A 66 8.47 -0.65 14.70
N LYS A 67 7.15 -0.74 14.52
CA LYS A 67 6.46 -1.80 13.78
C LYS A 67 6.53 -1.64 12.26
N CYS A 68 7.08 -0.53 11.75
CA CYS A 68 7.34 -0.36 10.33
C CYS A 68 8.59 -1.16 9.95
N LEU A 69 8.39 -2.24 9.21
CA LEU A 69 9.46 -3.14 8.79
C LEU A 69 10.24 -2.59 7.60
N LYS A 70 9.53 -1.93 6.67
CA LYS A 70 10.14 -1.49 5.40
C LYS A 70 9.32 -0.40 4.73
N THR A 71 10.05 0.50 4.07
CA THR A 71 9.48 1.54 3.21
C THR A 71 10.11 1.45 1.81
N VAL A 72 9.30 1.43 0.74
CA VAL A 72 9.77 1.31 -0.64
C VAL A 72 8.89 2.09 -1.62
N ARG A 73 9.50 2.76 -2.60
CA ARG A 73 8.77 3.40 -3.71
C ARG A 73 8.38 2.39 -4.78
N LEU A 74 7.15 2.49 -5.28
CA LEU A 74 6.60 1.60 -6.29
C LEU A 74 6.77 2.16 -7.71
N GLY A 75 7.26 1.31 -8.61
CA GLY A 75 7.41 1.64 -10.03
C GLY A 75 8.71 2.36 -10.40
N LYS A 76 8.87 2.59 -11.71
CA LYS A 76 10.04 3.26 -12.30
C LYS A 76 9.94 4.77 -12.15
N VAL A 77 11.07 5.42 -11.92
CA VAL A 77 11.15 6.89 -11.89
C VAL A 77 10.73 7.44 -13.25
N LYS A 78 9.83 8.43 -13.25
CA LYS A 78 9.39 9.16 -14.43
C LYS A 78 9.34 10.66 -14.11
N PRO A 79 9.80 11.54 -15.02
CA PRO A 79 9.71 12.98 -14.80
C PRO A 79 8.26 13.42 -14.55
N GLY A 80 8.04 14.25 -13.54
CA GLY A 80 6.72 14.79 -13.20
C GLY A 80 5.74 13.81 -12.53
N VAL A 81 6.12 12.55 -12.33
CA VAL A 81 5.26 11.55 -11.68
C VAL A 81 5.82 11.19 -10.31
N ILE A 82 5.04 11.46 -9.26
CA ILE A 82 5.35 11.03 -7.89
C ILE A 82 4.96 9.56 -7.75
N ARG A 83 5.92 8.72 -7.36
CA ARG A 83 5.69 7.30 -7.15
C ARG A 83 5.04 7.04 -5.79
N PRO A 84 4.10 6.09 -5.71
CA PRO A 84 3.54 5.68 -4.44
C PRO A 84 4.62 5.13 -3.50
N LEU A 85 4.43 5.38 -2.21
CA LEU A 85 5.25 4.83 -1.14
C LEU A 85 4.52 3.63 -0.53
N GLN A 86 5.11 2.44 -0.62
CA GLN A 86 4.66 1.27 0.13
C GLN A 86 5.30 1.30 1.52
N ILE A 87 4.46 1.18 2.55
CA ILE A 87 4.84 1.05 3.95
C ILE A 87 4.41 -0.35 4.41
N GLN A 88 5.37 -1.17 4.82
CA GLN A 88 5.12 -2.52 5.31
C GLN A 88 5.17 -2.52 6.84
N MET A 89 4.05 -2.89 7.45
CA MET A 89 3.90 -3.04 8.90
C MET A 89 4.16 -4.49 9.33
N GLU A 90 4.36 -4.67 10.64
CA GLU A 90 4.51 -5.98 11.25
C GLU A 90 3.25 -6.84 11.13
N SER A 91 2.06 -6.25 11.36
CA SER A 91 0.77 -6.93 11.35
C SER A 91 -0.31 -6.23 10.51
N GLU A 92 -1.33 -6.99 10.09
CA GLU A 92 -2.51 -6.42 9.41
C GLU A 92 -3.33 -5.53 10.36
N THR A 93 -3.33 -5.83 11.66
CA THR A 93 -4.02 -5.01 12.66
C THR A 93 -3.47 -3.59 12.71
N ASP A 94 -2.15 -3.42 12.62
CA ASP A 94 -1.53 -2.09 12.57
C ASP A 94 -1.95 -1.33 11.30
N VAL A 95 -2.03 -2.03 10.16
CA VAL A 95 -2.54 -1.45 8.90
C VAL A 95 -3.98 -0.97 9.03
N ILE A 96 -4.85 -1.80 9.60
CA ILE A 96 -6.26 -1.46 9.84
C ILE A 96 -6.35 -0.25 10.78
N ASN A 97 -5.56 -0.23 11.85
CA ASN A 97 -5.54 0.88 12.80
C ASN A 97 -5.11 2.19 12.12
N ILE A 98 -4.03 2.17 11.33
CA ILE A 98 -3.56 3.34 10.60
C ILE A 98 -4.66 3.85 9.65
N LEU A 99 -5.22 2.97 8.81
CA LEU A 99 -6.24 3.36 7.83
C LEU A 99 -7.53 3.87 8.48
N LYS A 100 -7.87 3.38 9.68
CA LYS A 100 -9.04 3.81 10.44
C LYS A 100 -8.87 5.21 11.04
N HIS A 101 -7.68 5.52 11.56
CA HIS A 101 -7.42 6.81 12.23
C HIS A 101 -6.92 7.89 11.27
N TYR A 102 -6.47 7.50 10.08
CA TYR A 102 -6.03 8.45 9.08
C TYR A 102 -7.20 9.26 8.51
N SER A 103 -7.15 10.58 8.70
CA SER A 103 -8.01 11.55 8.03
C SER A 103 -7.14 12.50 7.21
N ASN A 104 -7.40 12.60 5.91
CA ASN A 104 -6.64 13.50 5.04
C ASN A 104 -6.77 14.97 5.49
N GLU A 105 -7.96 15.42 5.87
CA GLU A 105 -8.19 16.81 6.30
C GLU A 105 -7.39 17.14 7.57
N SER A 106 -7.51 16.29 8.59
CA SER A 106 -6.84 16.50 9.87
C SER A 106 -5.32 16.30 9.76
N PHE A 107 -4.86 15.37 8.93
CA PHE A 107 -3.44 15.17 8.65
C PHE A 107 -2.84 16.38 7.94
N THR A 108 -3.55 16.91 6.94
CA THR A 108 -3.15 18.09 6.17
C THR A 108 -3.02 19.33 7.05
N PHE A 109 -3.98 19.53 7.96
CA PHE A 109 -3.94 20.66 8.89
C PHE A 109 -2.68 20.63 9.76
N GLN A 110 -2.26 19.44 10.22
CA GLN A 110 -1.05 19.27 11.03
C GLN A 110 0.24 19.23 10.19
N ASN A 111 0.15 18.79 8.94
CA ASN A 111 1.29 18.61 8.02
C ASN A 111 0.99 19.23 6.64
N PRO A 112 1.05 20.57 6.51
CA PRO A 112 0.68 21.25 5.27
C PRO A 112 1.51 20.83 4.05
N THR A 113 2.75 20.38 4.26
CA THR A 113 3.64 19.88 3.21
C THR A 113 3.23 18.50 2.66
N LEU A 114 2.28 17.84 3.31
CA LEU A 114 1.75 16.51 2.97
C LEU A 114 0.24 16.53 2.68
N ALA A 115 -0.29 17.67 2.28
CA ALA A 115 -1.72 17.90 2.08
C ALA A 115 -2.40 16.89 1.14
N ASP A 116 -1.71 16.50 0.08
CA ASP A 116 -2.27 15.63 -0.95
C ASP A 116 -2.12 14.14 -0.65
N VAL A 117 -1.53 13.78 0.50
CA VAL A 117 -1.26 12.38 0.83
C VAL A 117 -2.56 11.62 1.02
N LYS A 118 -2.67 10.47 0.36
CA LYS A 118 -3.81 9.56 0.50
C LYS A 118 -3.30 8.18 0.83
N LEU A 119 -3.94 7.51 1.78
CA LEU A 119 -3.62 6.14 2.14
C LEU A 119 -4.63 5.17 1.54
N SER A 120 -4.16 3.98 1.20
CA SER A 120 -5.00 2.87 0.78
C SER A 120 -4.37 1.53 1.21
N ARG A 121 -5.19 0.49 1.32
CA ARG A 121 -4.69 -0.89 1.40
C ARG A 121 -3.94 -1.23 0.11
N ASP A 122 -2.88 -2.01 0.25
CA ASP A 122 -2.30 -2.72 -0.88
C ASP A 122 -3.24 -3.86 -1.31
N ARG A 123 -3.71 -3.79 -2.55
CA ARG A 123 -4.72 -4.70 -3.11
C ARG A 123 -4.10 -5.56 -4.19
N THR A 124 -4.59 -6.79 -4.33
CA THR A 124 -4.27 -7.66 -5.46
C THR A 124 -4.76 -7.05 -6.78
N VAL A 125 -4.37 -7.64 -7.91
CA VAL A 125 -4.91 -7.23 -9.22
C VAL A 125 -6.42 -7.46 -9.25
N ARG A 126 -6.86 -8.65 -8.81
CA ARG A 126 -8.27 -9.06 -8.81
C ARG A 126 -9.14 -8.18 -7.92
N GLU A 127 -8.66 -7.80 -6.74
CA GLU A 127 -9.37 -6.86 -5.86
C GLU A 127 -9.54 -5.48 -6.52
N ARG A 128 -8.55 -5.02 -7.29
CA ARG A 128 -8.64 -3.74 -8.00
C ARG A 128 -9.63 -3.79 -9.15
N GLU A 129 -9.64 -4.88 -9.92
CA GLU A 129 -10.59 -5.12 -11.00
C GLU A 129 -12.02 -5.14 -10.49
N LEU A 130 -12.29 -5.93 -9.44
CA LEU A 130 -13.62 -5.99 -8.81
C LEU A 130 -14.12 -4.62 -8.34
N LEU A 131 -13.25 -3.79 -7.76
CA LEU A 131 -13.63 -2.43 -7.34
C LEU A 131 -13.82 -1.46 -8.50
N VAL A 132 -13.25 -1.71 -9.67
CA VAL A 132 -13.55 -0.94 -10.88
C VAL A 132 -14.95 -1.33 -11.39
N GLU A 133 -15.26 -2.62 -11.43
CA GLU A 133 -16.58 -3.14 -11.82
C GLU A 133 -17.68 -2.57 -10.91
N LEU A 134 -17.52 -2.67 -9.59
CA LEU A 134 -18.48 -2.15 -8.59
C LEU A 134 -18.69 -0.62 -8.64
N ARG A 135 -17.82 0.14 -9.29
CA ARG A 135 -17.98 1.61 -9.46
C ARG A 135 -18.70 1.98 -10.76
N GLN A 136 -18.88 1.02 -11.66
CA GLN A 136 -19.59 1.20 -12.92
C GLN A 136 -21.07 0.83 -12.81
N GLU A 137 -21.45 0.14 -11.73
CA GLU A 137 -22.83 -0.10 -11.30
C GLU A 137 -23.39 1.08 -10.49
#